data_AF-A0A923TZJ1-F1
#
_entry.id   AF-A0A923TZJ1-F1
#
_cell.length_a   1.000
_cell.length_b   1.000
_cell.length_c   1.000
_cell.angle_alpha   90.00
_cell.angle_beta   90.00
_cell.angle_gamma   90.00
#
_symmetry.space_group_name_H-M   'P 1'
#
loop_
_entity.id
_entity.type
_entity.pdbx_description
1 polymer ?
#
loop_
_entity_poly.entity_id
_entity_poly.type
_entity_poly.pdbx_seq_one_letter_code
_entity_poly.pdbx_strand_id
1 'polypeptide(L)'
;MLSKEKIYDAFAELIYAVVIADGKITQKEEEVISKVIEGHSIKLDIQKYFDSKAKNISIAQSFMNTLEVCKQHGNDSEYPFLLRILDDISQVSEGLNKDEGNLLSEFIGSFKKKFQSI
;
A
#
# COMPACT_ATOMS: atom_id res chain seq x y z
N MET A 1 -19.26 -1.34 8.99
CA MET A 1 -18.23 -0.29 8.97
C MET A 1 -17.03 -0.81 9.74
N LEU A 2 -15.90 -0.98 9.06
CA LEU A 2 -14.65 -1.41 9.71
C LEU A 2 -13.97 -0.24 10.41
N SER A 3 -13.09 -0.51 11.38
CA SER A 3 -12.30 0.53 12.03
C SER A 3 -11.21 1.08 11.10
N LYS A 4 -10.74 2.30 11.38
CA LYS A 4 -9.61 2.93 10.67
C LYS A 4 -8.34 2.07 10.71
N GLU A 5 -8.13 1.35 11.81
CA GLU A 5 -7.04 0.39 11.98
C GLU A 5 -7.07 -0.71 10.91
N LYS A 6 -8.25 -1.19 10.50
CA LYS A 6 -8.36 -2.20 9.44
C LYS A 6 -7.96 -1.66 8.07
N ILE A 7 -8.23 -0.38 7.81
CA ILE A 7 -7.75 0.29 6.60
C ILE A 7 -6.23 0.35 6.62
N TYR A 8 -5.65 0.81 7.74
CA TYR A 8 -4.20 0.93 7.88
C TYR A 8 -3.49 -0.42 7.78
N ASP A 9 -4.03 -1.46 8.40
CA ASP A 9 -3.52 -2.83 8.32
C ASP A 9 -3.48 -3.32 6.86
N ALA A 10 -4.59 -3.18 6.13
CA ALA A 10 -4.66 -3.61 4.73
C ALA A 10 -3.72 -2.82 3.82
N PHE A 11 -3.64 -1.49 4.01
CA PHE A 11 -2.72 -0.66 3.24
C PHE A 11 -1.26 -0.92 3.61
N ALA A 12 -0.95 -1.19 4.88
CA ALA A 12 0.40 -1.55 5.31
C ALA A 12 0.84 -2.89 4.68
N GLU A 13 -0.05 -3.88 4.64
CA GLU A 13 0.18 -5.15 3.93
C GLU A 13 0.48 -4.91 2.45
N LEU A 14 -0.35 -4.11 1.77
CA LEU A 14 -0.19 -3.80 0.34
C LEU A 14 1.10 -3.04 0.05
N ILE A 15 1.42 -2.03 0.87
CA ILE A 15 2.68 -1.27 0.78
C ILE A 15 3.86 -2.23 0.90
N TYR A 16 3.85 -3.10 1.91
CA TYR A 16 4.92 -4.06 2.11
C TYR A 16 5.03 -5.06 0.94
N ALA A 17 3.90 -5.54 0.41
CA ALA A 17 3.85 -6.44 -0.75
C ALA A 17 4.53 -5.83 -1.99
N VAL A 18 4.28 -4.54 -2.24
CA VAL A 18 4.89 -3.80 -3.36
C VAL A 18 6.40 -3.68 -3.16
N VAL A 19 6.84 -3.42 -1.93
CA VAL A 19 8.25 -3.17 -1.61
C VAL A 19 9.08 -4.46 -1.60
N ILE A 20 8.49 -5.59 -1.20
CA ILE A 20 9.19 -6.89 -1.17
C ILE A 20 9.05 -7.68 -2.49
N ALA A 21 8.53 -7.07 -3.55
CA ALA A 21 8.19 -7.75 -4.80
C ALA A 21 9.40 -8.48 -5.44
N ASP A 22 10.58 -7.87 -5.41
CA ASP A 22 11.83 -8.49 -5.90
C ASP A 22 12.54 -9.38 -4.86
N GLY A 23 11.91 -9.57 -3.70
CA GLY A 23 12.41 -10.36 -2.58
C GLY A 23 13.36 -9.63 -1.64
N LYS A 24 13.61 -8.33 -1.83
CA LYS A 24 14.46 -7.52 -0.94
C LYS A 24 13.91 -6.10 -0.79
N ILE A 25 14.17 -5.50 0.35
CA ILE A 25 13.87 -4.08 0.57
C ILE A 25 15.19 -3.32 0.42
N THR A 26 15.22 -2.32 -0.45
CA THR A 26 16.40 -1.47 -0.61
C THR A 26 16.37 -0.29 0.37
N GLN A 27 17.54 0.21 0.77
CA GLN A 27 17.64 1.39 1.65
C GLN A 27 16.91 2.62 1.08
N LYS A 28 16.92 2.78 -0.26
CA LYS A 28 16.23 3.89 -0.93
C LYS A 28 14.71 3.80 -0.77
N GLU A 29 14.14 2.60 -0.87
CA GLU A 29 12.72 2.37 -0.62
C GLU A 29 12.38 2.63 0.85
N GLU A 30 13.18 2.14 1.79
CA GLU A 30 12.97 2.42 3.23
C GLU A 30 13.01 3.92 3.55
N GLU A 31 13.96 4.66 2.98
CA GLU A 31 14.09 6.10 3.19
C GLU A 31 12.90 6.88 2.63
N VAL A 32 12.42 6.53 1.44
CA VAL A 32 11.24 7.15 0.83
C VAL A 32 10.01 6.86 1.69
N ILE A 33 9.78 5.60 2.03
CA ILE A 33 8.64 5.17 2.84
C ILE A 33 8.64 5.89 4.18
N SER A 34 9.77 5.88 4.88
CA SER A 34 9.93 6.53 6.19
C SER A 34 9.60 8.02 6.13
N LYS A 35 10.03 8.72 5.05
CA LYS A 35 9.71 10.13 4.82
C LYS A 35 8.24 10.38 4.52
N VAL A 36 7.61 9.57 3.67
CA VAL A 36 6.19 9.77 3.31
C VAL A 36 5.28 9.53 4.51
N ILE A 37 5.61 8.56 5.37
CA ILE A 37 4.78 8.20 6.53
C ILE A 37 5.18 8.94 7.81
N GLU A 38 6.15 9.84 7.75
CA GLU A 38 6.61 10.58 8.92
C GLU A 38 5.47 11.43 9.49
N GLY A 39 5.22 11.27 10.80
CA GLY A 39 4.12 11.95 11.49
C GLY A 39 2.72 11.38 11.19
N HIS A 40 2.58 10.37 10.34
CA HIS A 40 1.30 9.73 10.04
C HIS A 40 1.00 8.53 10.93
N SER A 41 -0.26 8.31 11.29
CA SER A 41 -0.67 7.21 12.18
C SER A 41 -0.39 5.82 11.60
N ILE A 42 -0.43 5.67 10.27
CA ILE A 42 -0.13 4.41 9.57
C ILE A 42 1.32 3.93 9.76
N LYS A 43 2.23 4.83 10.18
CA LYS A 43 3.65 4.51 10.36
C LYS A 43 3.85 3.26 11.22
N LEU A 44 3.10 3.15 12.31
CA LEU A 44 3.21 2.03 13.24
C LEU A 44 2.84 0.71 12.58
N ASP A 45 1.81 0.70 11.74
CA ASP A 45 1.34 -0.53 11.08
C ASP A 45 2.30 -0.95 9.97
N ILE A 46 2.80 0.00 9.17
CA ILE A 46 3.85 -0.29 8.18
C ILE A 46 5.11 -0.85 8.86
N GLN A 47 5.58 -0.22 9.94
CA GLN A 47 6.75 -0.70 10.67
C GLN A 47 6.55 -2.14 11.19
N LYS A 48 5.37 -2.48 11.73
CA LYS A 48 5.07 -3.85 12.15
C LYS A 48 5.20 -4.86 11.00
N TYR A 49 4.69 -4.53 9.81
CA TYR A 49 4.84 -5.42 8.63
C TYR A 49 6.30 -5.59 8.24
N PHE A 50 7.08 -4.51 8.23
CA PHE A 50 8.52 -4.55 7.94
C PHE A 50 9.29 -5.39 8.96
N ASP A 51 9.02 -5.19 10.26
CA ASP A 51 9.64 -5.94 11.35
C ASP A 51 9.27 -7.43 11.32
N SER A 52 8.05 -7.76 10.90
CA SER A 52 7.60 -9.14 10.80
C SER A 52 8.37 -9.96 9.76
N LYS A 53 9.04 -9.29 8.80
CA LYS A 53 9.68 -9.90 7.63
C LYS A 53 8.79 -10.92 6.95
N ALA A 54 7.48 -10.64 6.88
CA ALA A 54 6.53 -11.52 6.23
C ALA A 54 7.02 -11.85 4.81
N LYS A 55 7.13 -13.13 4.47
CA LYS A 55 7.59 -13.56 3.15
C LYS A 55 6.39 -14.06 2.35
N ASN A 56 6.47 -13.96 1.03
CA ASN A 56 5.47 -14.47 0.08
C ASN A 56 4.12 -13.75 0.12
N ILE A 57 4.11 -12.46 0.47
CA ILE A 57 2.90 -11.64 0.30
C ILE A 57 2.76 -11.30 -1.18
N SER A 58 1.64 -11.68 -1.78
CA SER A 58 1.34 -11.39 -3.18
C SER A 58 0.68 -10.01 -3.29
N ILE A 59 1.22 -9.14 -4.15
CA ILE A 59 0.63 -7.83 -4.47
C ILE A 59 -0.85 -7.98 -4.84
N ALA A 60 -1.19 -8.96 -5.69
CA ALA A 60 -2.56 -9.20 -6.13
C ALA A 60 -3.49 -9.60 -4.96
N GLN A 61 -3.00 -10.41 -4.02
CA GLN A 61 -3.79 -10.83 -2.87
C GLN A 61 -4.01 -9.67 -1.88
N SER A 62 -2.96 -8.94 -1.53
CA SER A 62 -3.04 -7.77 -0.65
C SER A 62 -3.90 -6.67 -1.25
N PHE A 63 -3.88 -6.54 -2.58
CA PHE A 63 -4.77 -5.67 -3.32
C PHE A 63 -6.24 -6.06 -3.16
N MET A 64 -6.59 -7.34 -3.41
CA MET A 64 -7.96 -7.82 -3.25
C MET A 64 -8.47 -7.61 -1.81
N ASN A 65 -7.61 -7.89 -0.83
CA ASN A 65 -7.90 -7.66 0.59
C ASN A 65 -8.17 -6.17 0.88
N THR A 66 -7.29 -5.29 0.40
CA THR A 66 -7.43 -3.83 0.56
C THR A 66 -8.75 -3.32 -0.04
N LEU A 67 -9.12 -3.78 -1.23
CA LEU A 67 -10.40 -3.41 -1.84
C LEU A 67 -11.59 -3.88 -1.04
N GLU A 68 -11.55 -5.11 -0.50
CA GLU A 68 -12.63 -5.64 0.31
C GLU A 68 -12.81 -4.81 1.58
N VAL A 69 -11.72 -4.51 2.27
CA VAL A 69 -11.71 -3.63 3.45
C VAL A 69 -12.30 -2.26 3.11
N CYS A 70 -11.85 -1.64 2.01
CA CYS A 70 -12.36 -0.32 1.61
C CYS A 70 -13.85 -0.36 1.21
N LYS A 71 -14.32 -1.43 0.57
CA LYS A 71 -15.75 -1.62 0.27
C LYS A 71 -16.60 -1.74 1.54
N GLN A 72 -16.11 -2.47 2.54
CA GLN A 72 -16.83 -2.67 3.82
C GLN A 72 -16.78 -1.43 4.72
N HIS A 73 -15.73 -0.62 4.59
CA HIS A 73 -15.59 0.64 5.32
C HIS A 73 -16.44 1.75 4.70
N GLY A 74 -16.43 1.90 3.37
CA GLY A 74 -17.02 3.03 2.65
C GLY A 74 -15.97 4.08 2.30
N ASN A 75 -16.39 5.31 1.99
CA ASN A 75 -15.47 6.41 1.71
C ASN A 75 -14.77 6.87 2.98
N ASP A 76 -13.46 7.12 2.88
CA ASP A 76 -12.64 7.64 3.98
C ASP A 76 -11.73 8.77 3.46
N SER A 77 -11.55 9.82 4.27
CA SER A 77 -10.67 10.95 3.99
C SER A 77 -9.18 10.58 3.88
N GLU A 78 -8.78 9.40 4.37
CA GLU A 78 -7.40 8.91 4.32
C GLU A 78 -7.00 8.36 2.95
N TYR A 79 -7.95 7.89 2.16
CA TYR A 79 -7.64 7.21 0.90
C TYR A 79 -6.73 8.02 -0.04
N PRO A 80 -6.89 9.35 -0.21
CA PRO A 80 -5.96 10.14 -1.01
C PRO A 80 -4.51 10.05 -0.53
N PHE A 81 -4.28 10.07 0.80
CA PHE A 81 -2.95 9.95 1.38
C PHE A 81 -2.38 8.55 1.18
N LEU A 82 -3.19 7.51 1.42
CA LEU A 82 -2.77 6.12 1.27
C LEU A 82 -2.43 5.75 -0.17
N LEU A 83 -3.19 6.27 -1.14
CA LEU A 83 -2.89 6.11 -2.56
C LEU A 83 -1.62 6.86 -2.97
N ARG A 84 -1.36 8.03 -2.38
CA ARG A 84 -0.12 8.77 -2.63
C ARG A 84 1.10 7.97 -2.17
N ILE A 85 1.04 7.31 -1.02
CA ILE A 85 2.15 6.44 -0.56
C ILE A 85 2.45 5.36 -1.61
N LEU A 86 1.42 4.68 -2.10
CA LEU A 86 1.60 3.62 -3.11
C LEU A 86 2.15 4.16 -4.44
N ASP A 87 1.72 5.35 -4.86
CA ASP A 87 2.23 6.02 -6.05
C ASP A 87 3.72 6.39 -5.87
N ASP A 88 4.07 7.04 -4.76
CA ASP A 88 5.45 7.46 -4.44
C ASP A 88 6.40 6.24 -4.37
N ILE A 89 5.95 5.13 -3.77
CA ILE A 89 6.72 3.88 -3.71
C ILE A 89 6.87 3.24 -5.09
N SER A 90 5.80 3.21 -5.90
CA SER A 90 5.84 2.60 -7.24
C SER A 90 6.87 3.26 -8.16
N GLN A 91 7.13 4.56 -7.97
CA GLN A 91 8.10 5.32 -8.76
C GLN A 91 9.55 5.05 -8.38
N VAL A 92 9.78 4.56 -7.16
CA VAL A 92 11.14 4.30 -6.65
C VAL A 92 11.47 2.81 -6.55
N SER A 93 10.46 1.94 -6.60
CA SER A 93 10.67 0.51 -6.54
C SER A 93 11.24 -0.01 -7.85
N GLU A 94 12.52 -0.36 -7.81
CA GLU A 94 13.22 -1.03 -8.91
C GLU A 94 12.84 -2.52 -9.01
N GLY A 95 12.10 -3.02 -8.02
CA GLY A 95 11.72 -4.42 -7.88
C GLY A 95 10.44 -4.82 -8.62
N LEU A 96 9.64 -3.86 -9.07
CA LEU A 96 8.41 -4.15 -9.81
C LEU A 96 8.73 -4.53 -11.25
N ASN A 97 8.36 -5.75 -11.64
CA ASN A 97 8.37 -6.11 -13.05
C ASN A 97 7.22 -5.41 -13.81
N LYS A 98 7.21 -5.51 -15.14
CA LYS A 98 6.21 -4.84 -15.98
C LYS A 98 4.78 -5.23 -15.62
N ASP A 99 4.53 -6.49 -15.29
CA ASP A 99 3.19 -6.99 -14.97
C ASP A 99 2.73 -6.50 -13.60
N GLU A 100 3.63 -6.46 -12.61
CA GLU A 100 3.36 -5.93 -11.26
C GLU A 100 3.14 -4.42 -11.29
N GLY A 101 3.95 -3.68 -12.06
CA GLY A 101 3.78 -2.24 -12.27
C GLY A 101 2.46 -1.90 -12.97
N ASN A 102 2.06 -2.71 -13.97
CA ASN A 102 0.74 -2.56 -14.61
C ASN A 102 -0.40 -2.85 -13.62
N LEU A 103 -0.30 -3.93 -12.83
CA LEU A 103 -1.31 -4.28 -11.84
C LEU A 103 -1.48 -3.18 -10.78
N LEU A 104 -0.37 -2.62 -10.30
CA LEU A 104 -0.39 -1.52 -9.33
C LEU A 104 -0.98 -0.23 -9.95
N SER A 105 -0.67 0.06 -11.21
CA SER A 105 -1.22 1.22 -11.93
C SER A 105 -2.73 1.07 -12.17
N GLU A 106 -3.18 -0.10 -12.61
CA GLU A 106 -4.59 -0.44 -12.76
C GLU A 106 -5.33 -0.37 -11.43
N PHE A 107 -4.68 -0.78 -10.34
CA PHE A 107 -5.20 -0.62 -8.99
C PHE A 107 -5.43 0.85 -8.66
N ILE A 108 -4.38 1.68 -8.70
CA ILE A 108 -4.47 3.09 -8.35
C ILE A 108 -5.57 3.76 -9.19
N GLY A 109 -5.62 3.47 -10.50
CA GLY A 109 -6.68 3.98 -11.38
C GLY A 109 -8.08 3.51 -10.99
N SER A 110 -8.27 2.23 -10.72
CA SER A 110 -9.58 1.64 -10.35
C SER A 110 -10.07 2.11 -8.99
N PHE A 111 -9.16 2.20 -8.02
CA PHE A 111 -9.45 2.72 -6.69
C PHE A 111 -9.87 4.19 -6.77
N LYS A 112 -9.10 5.02 -7.49
CA LYS A 112 -9.43 6.44 -7.69
C LYS A 112 -10.81 6.62 -8.31
N LYS A 113 -11.16 5.85 -9.35
CA LYS A 113 -12.50 5.88 -9.96
C LYS A 113 -13.61 5.58 -8.95
N LYS A 114 -13.38 4.60 -8.07
CA LYS A 114 -14.40 4.08 -7.15
C LYS A 114 -14.58 4.90 -5.88
N PHE A 115 -13.50 5.49 -5.36
CA PHE A 115 -13.49 6.13 -4.04
C PHE A 115 -13.07 7.60 -4.06
N GLN A 116 -12.57 8.12 -5.19
CA GLN A 116 -12.19 9.53 -5.37
C GLN A 116 -13.16 10.31 -6.27
N SER A 117 -14.22 9.69 -6.81
CA SER A 117 -15.31 10.41 -7.49
C SER A 117 -16.29 11.00 -6.47
N ILE A 118 -15.85 11.99 -5.68
CA ILE A 118 -16.69 12.98 -4.98
C ILE A 118 -15.95 14.32 -4.98
#